data_AF-A0A0A1WMW6-F1
#
_entry.id   AF-A0A0A1WMW6-F1
#
_cell.length_a   1.000
_cell.length_b   1.000
_cell.length_c   1.000
_cell.angle_alpha   90.00
_cell.angle_beta   90.00
_cell.angle_gamma   90.00
#
_symmetry.space_group_name_H-M   'P 1'
#
loop_
_entity.id
_entity.type
_entity.pdbx_description
1 polymer ?
#
loop_
_entity_poly.entity_id
_entity_poly.type
_entity_poly.pdbx_seq_one_letter_code
_entity_poly.pdbx_strand_id
1 'polypeptide(L)'
;QQQQQQQLINTQNQNKSQNRPTQPANNQQPPMVLYDNFFLFRQQQMREHISDGKDHFSTLSDEIILQIFKWLPKKALIRCSYVCRRFNRCASDESLWTRLDLGGRHLRAGALENILTRGVVILRLAQAELNHPIFDSDFLHAEPKFESKLQYLDLSMVSVTKPSLKMLLSRCRQLKKLSLEHVPINDEICNEIAKNTNLEALNLAMCIGLEAWSVRKIMESLQNLNSLNISWTNLSVDAVTSVVTNVTPNLLRLNMAGCRKTLYDSHVASLAKRCPQLLEIDFSDCTALTGNVINIICRFKMLEYLSLSRCYLIPASAYMELNNLPTLTYLDIFGMLSETGMELLEQNFPNIGINKFIHSSVARPTVGTRRTSVWGLRTRD
;
A
#
# COMPACT_ATOMS: atom_id res chain seq x y z
N GLN A 1 25.98 18.75 5.43
CA GLN A 1 24.92 19.36 4.58
C GLN A 1 23.49 19.21 5.13
N GLN A 2 23.20 18.33 6.10
CA GLN A 2 21.88 18.30 6.79
C GLN A 2 21.72 19.32 7.94
N GLN A 3 22.80 19.94 8.46
CA GLN A 3 22.71 20.96 9.52
C GLN A 3 22.60 22.41 9.02
N GLN A 4 22.97 22.71 7.77
CA GLN A 4 22.88 24.07 7.21
C GLN A 4 21.46 24.45 6.74
N GLN A 5 20.62 23.47 6.38
CA GLN A 5 19.22 23.75 5.99
C GLN A 5 18.32 24.08 7.18
N GLN A 6 18.67 23.62 8.38
CA GLN A 6 17.85 23.85 9.58
C GLN A 6 18.10 25.22 10.23
N GLN A 7 19.28 25.81 10.01
CA GLN A 7 19.60 27.17 10.50
C GLN A 7 18.99 28.27 9.61
N LEU A 8 18.88 28.08 8.29
CA LEU A 8 18.29 29.07 7.37
C LEU A 8 16.78 29.30 7.59
N ILE A 9 16.06 28.30 8.12
CA ILE A 9 14.62 28.40 8.41
C ILE A 9 14.36 29.15 9.71
N ASN A 10 15.25 29.05 10.70
CA ASN A 10 15.08 29.74 11.99
C ASN A 10 15.43 31.24 11.92
N THR A 11 16.33 31.66 11.03
CA THR A 11 16.69 33.08 10.88
C THR A 11 15.63 33.90 10.13
N GLN A 12 14.79 33.27 9.30
CA GLN A 12 13.70 33.97 8.60
C GLN A 12 12.47 34.26 9.49
N ASN A 13 12.33 33.58 10.63
CA ASN A 13 11.19 33.75 11.54
C ASN A 13 11.41 34.80 12.64
N GLN A 14 12.65 35.29 12.84
CA GLN A 14 12.94 36.31 13.86
C GLN A 14 12.92 37.76 13.35
N ASN A 15 12.94 38.00 12.02
CA ASN A 15 13.00 39.35 11.44
C ASN A 15 11.64 39.94 11.03
N LYS A 16 10.51 39.41 11.51
CA LYS A 16 9.16 39.94 11.19
C LYS A 16 8.40 40.56 12.37
N SER A 17 9.03 40.72 13.54
CA SER A 17 8.34 41.20 14.76
C SER A 17 8.63 42.65 15.18
N GLN A 18 9.26 43.48 14.34
CA GLN A 18 9.51 44.89 14.69
C GLN A 18 9.25 45.80 13.49
N ASN A 19 8.02 46.33 13.41
CA ASN A 19 7.68 47.69 12.96
C ASN A 19 6.16 47.80 12.74
N ARG A 20 5.47 48.42 13.69
CA ARG A 20 4.16 49.05 13.45
C ARG A 20 4.08 50.38 14.21
N PRO A 21 3.73 51.50 13.56
CA PRO A 21 3.45 52.75 14.25
C PRO A 21 2.03 52.73 14.86
N THR A 22 1.89 53.42 15.99
CA THR A 22 0.67 53.66 16.74
C THR A 22 -0.15 54.80 16.12
N GLN A 23 -1.48 54.62 15.96
CA GLN A 23 -2.52 55.66 15.98
C GLN A 23 -3.95 55.03 15.92
N PRO A 24 -5.04 55.75 16.27
CA PRO A 24 -5.92 55.31 17.35
C PRO A 24 -7.25 54.68 16.91
N ALA A 25 -7.92 54.13 17.91
CA ALA A 25 -9.15 53.35 17.84
C ALA A 25 -10.30 54.08 17.13
N ASN A 26 -10.93 53.38 16.18
CA ASN A 26 -12.34 53.56 15.90
C ASN A 26 -12.97 52.20 15.58
N ASN A 27 -14.01 51.86 16.34
CA ASN A 27 -14.79 50.64 16.25
C ASN A 27 -15.51 50.53 14.90
N GLN A 28 -15.24 49.46 14.15
CA GLN A 28 -16.19 48.70 13.33
C GLN A 28 -15.43 47.59 12.60
N GLN A 29 -15.58 46.33 13.05
CA GLN A 29 -15.03 45.16 12.36
C GLN A 29 -16.00 44.69 11.26
N PRO A 30 -15.56 44.52 9.99
CA PRO A 30 -16.25 43.66 9.05
C PRO A 30 -15.92 42.18 9.37
N PRO A 31 -16.89 41.25 9.33
CA PRO A 31 -16.62 39.86 9.70
C PRO A 31 -15.74 39.14 8.68
N MET A 32 -14.77 38.36 9.19
CA MET A 32 -14.00 37.37 8.45
C MET A 32 -14.91 36.32 7.80
N VAL A 33 -14.69 36.06 6.51
CA VAL A 33 -15.35 34.99 5.77
C VAL A 33 -14.64 33.66 6.06
N LEU A 34 -15.28 32.82 6.88
CA LEU A 34 -14.95 31.41 7.08
C LEU A 34 -15.63 30.59 5.96
N TYR A 35 -14.88 30.16 4.95
CA TYR A 35 -15.33 29.11 4.03
C TYR A 35 -15.05 27.74 4.67
N ASP A 36 -16.05 27.18 5.36
CA ASP A 36 -16.33 25.73 5.44
C ASP A 36 -17.50 25.41 6.40
N ASN A 37 -18.59 26.17 6.25
CA ASN A 37 -19.87 25.75 6.81
C ASN A 37 -20.68 25.12 5.68
N PHE A 38 -20.86 23.81 5.75
CA PHE A 38 -21.95 23.13 5.06
C PHE A 38 -23.26 23.65 5.67
N PHE A 39 -23.70 24.82 5.21
CA PHE A 39 -25.00 25.37 5.57
C PHE A 39 -26.06 24.50 4.91
N LEU A 40 -26.72 23.66 5.70
CA LEU A 40 -28.12 23.35 5.41
C LEU A 40 -28.83 24.70 5.42
N PHE A 41 -29.21 25.20 4.25
CA PHE A 41 -30.17 26.29 4.16
C PHE A 41 -31.46 25.77 4.80
N ARG A 42 -31.60 25.95 6.11
CA ARG A 42 -32.80 25.56 6.83
C ARG A 42 -33.81 26.66 6.54
N GLN A 43 -34.44 26.56 5.37
CA GLN A 43 -35.51 27.44 4.94
C GLN A 43 -36.50 27.54 6.10
N GLN A 44 -36.75 28.75 6.58
CA GLN A 44 -37.68 28.99 7.69
C GLN A 44 -39.10 28.48 7.36
N GLN A 45 -39.41 28.37 6.06
CA GLN A 45 -40.60 27.71 5.49
C GLN A 45 -40.73 26.21 5.78
N MET A 46 -39.63 25.48 6.07
CA MET A 46 -39.72 24.05 6.42
C MET A 46 -40.27 23.80 7.83
N ARG A 47 -40.50 24.84 8.65
CA ARG A 47 -41.19 24.68 9.95
C ARG A 47 -42.70 24.57 9.82
N GLU A 48 -43.29 24.96 8.68
CA GLU A 48 -44.76 25.03 8.54
C GLU A 48 -45.40 23.74 8.00
N HIS A 49 -44.61 22.73 7.58
CA HIS A 49 -45.15 21.56 6.85
C HIS A 49 -45.04 20.19 7.52
N ILE A 50 -44.76 20.08 8.83
CA ILE A 50 -44.85 18.78 9.54
C ILE A 50 -45.69 18.97 10.81
N SER A 51 -47.00 19.16 10.64
CA SER A 51 -47.94 19.39 11.74
C SER A 51 -48.65 18.12 12.24
N ASP A 52 -48.46 16.96 11.59
CA ASP A 52 -49.14 15.71 11.95
C ASP A 52 -48.31 14.78 12.86
N GLY A 53 -47.04 15.11 13.11
CA GLY A 53 -46.12 14.30 13.91
C GLY A 53 -45.78 12.94 13.30
N LYS A 54 -46.09 12.72 12.01
CA LYS A 54 -45.92 11.42 11.35
C LYS A 54 -44.47 11.20 10.94
N ASP A 55 -43.89 10.13 11.44
CA ASP A 55 -42.57 9.67 10.97
C ASP A 55 -42.72 9.02 9.59
N HIS A 56 -42.58 9.80 8.53
CA HIS A 56 -42.59 9.28 7.16
C HIS A 56 -41.41 8.33 6.87
N PHE A 57 -40.31 8.42 7.62
CA PHE A 57 -39.17 7.51 7.46
C PHE A 57 -39.53 6.09 7.91
N SER A 58 -40.48 5.94 8.83
CA SER A 58 -41.02 4.65 9.23
C SER A 58 -41.68 3.89 8.07
N THR A 59 -42.13 4.60 7.03
CA THR A 59 -42.80 3.99 5.86
C THR A 59 -41.83 3.44 4.81
N LEU A 60 -40.55 3.82 4.85
CA LEU A 60 -39.53 3.29 3.95
C LEU A 60 -39.13 1.87 4.36
N SER A 61 -38.74 1.01 3.42
CA SER A 61 -38.14 -0.30 3.73
C SER A 61 -36.67 -0.17 4.13
N ASP A 62 -36.08 -1.20 4.75
CA ASP A 62 -34.66 -1.17 5.14
C ASP A 62 -33.75 -1.03 3.90
N GLU A 63 -34.11 -1.64 2.76
CA GLU A 63 -33.36 -1.53 1.50
C GLU A 63 -33.32 -0.08 0.99
N ILE A 64 -34.43 0.64 1.04
CA ILE A 64 -34.48 2.05 0.62
C ILE A 64 -33.65 2.91 1.58
N ILE A 65 -33.69 2.64 2.89
CA ILE A 65 -32.84 3.31 3.87
C ILE A 65 -31.36 3.05 3.55
N LEU A 66 -30.97 1.81 3.23
CA LEU A 66 -29.61 1.47 2.82
C LEU A 66 -29.22 2.20 1.51
N GLN A 67 -30.12 2.32 0.55
CA GLN A 67 -29.88 3.09 -0.69
C GLN A 67 -29.73 4.60 -0.44
N ILE A 68 -30.30 5.14 0.64
CA ILE A 68 -30.04 6.51 1.09
C ILE A 68 -28.70 6.58 1.81
N PHE A 69 -28.49 5.68 2.77
CA PHE A 69 -27.30 5.63 3.63
C PHE A 69 -26.01 5.40 2.85
N LYS A 70 -26.04 4.67 1.72
CA LYS A 70 -24.85 4.47 0.87
C LYS A 70 -24.20 5.77 0.37
N TRP A 71 -24.97 6.87 0.32
CA TRP A 71 -24.47 8.19 -0.11
C TRP A 71 -23.97 9.05 1.06
N LEU A 72 -24.11 8.56 2.29
CA LEU A 72 -23.64 9.26 3.48
C LEU A 72 -22.17 8.91 3.76
N PRO A 73 -21.32 9.91 4.08
CA PRO A 73 -19.99 9.64 4.59
C PRO A 73 -20.05 8.77 5.85
N LYS A 74 -19.06 7.90 6.09
CA LYS A 74 -19.01 7.03 7.29
C LYS A 74 -19.27 7.75 8.62
N LYS A 75 -18.77 9.00 8.77
CA LYS A 75 -19.02 9.82 9.96
C LYS A 75 -20.51 10.18 10.13
N ALA A 76 -21.21 10.43 9.03
CA ALA A 76 -22.66 10.68 9.04
C ALA A 76 -23.45 9.39 9.31
N LEU A 77 -23.01 8.24 8.79
CA LEU A 77 -23.61 6.93 9.12
C LEU A 77 -23.53 6.65 10.63
N ILE A 78 -22.38 6.90 11.24
CA ILE A 78 -22.22 6.77 12.69
C ILE A 78 -23.21 7.69 13.43
N ARG A 79 -23.43 8.93 12.96
CA ARG A 79 -24.45 9.82 13.54
C ARG A 79 -25.87 9.28 13.37
N CYS A 80 -26.19 8.74 12.19
CA CYS A 80 -27.49 8.10 11.94
C CYS A 80 -27.75 6.94 12.90
N SER A 81 -26.71 6.20 13.28
CA SER A 81 -26.87 5.09 14.23
C SER A 81 -27.32 5.49 15.64
N TYR A 82 -27.28 6.78 15.99
CA TYR A 82 -27.78 7.30 17.27
C TYR A 82 -29.23 7.78 17.22
N VAL A 83 -29.91 7.72 16.06
CA VAL A 83 -31.28 8.22 15.91
C VAL A 83 -32.30 7.27 16.54
N CYS A 84 -32.32 6.01 16.13
CA CYS A 84 -33.21 4.98 16.66
C CYS A 84 -32.63 3.57 16.43
N ARG A 85 -33.22 2.53 17.04
CA ARG A 85 -32.74 1.13 16.89
C ARG A 85 -32.71 0.67 15.43
N ARG A 86 -33.71 1.06 14.63
CA ARG A 86 -33.77 0.70 13.21
C ARG A 86 -32.63 1.35 12.41
N PHE A 87 -32.38 2.63 12.63
CA PHE A 87 -31.25 3.33 11.99
C PHE A 87 -29.92 2.79 12.48
N ASN A 88 -29.80 2.40 13.75
CA ASN A 88 -28.61 1.75 14.28
C ASN A 88 -28.28 0.46 13.52
N ARG A 89 -29.29 -0.40 13.31
CA ARG A 89 -29.17 -1.62 12.51
C ARG A 89 -28.79 -1.30 11.06
N CYS A 90 -29.53 -0.41 10.39
CA CYS A 90 -29.28 -0.07 8.99
C CYS A 90 -27.91 0.60 8.79
N ALA A 91 -27.49 1.50 9.68
CA ALA A 91 -26.20 2.19 9.58
C ALA A 91 -25.00 1.26 9.87
N SER A 92 -25.23 0.13 10.52
CA SER A 92 -24.22 -0.89 10.80
C SER A 92 -24.17 -2.01 9.75
N ASP A 93 -25.05 -1.96 8.75
CA ASP A 93 -25.18 -2.98 7.72
C ASP A 93 -23.89 -3.13 6.90
N GLU A 94 -23.48 -4.37 6.65
CA GLU A 94 -22.20 -4.70 6.01
C GLU A 94 -22.05 -4.09 4.61
N SER A 95 -23.15 -3.91 3.87
CA SER A 95 -23.12 -3.32 2.53
C SER A 95 -22.56 -1.90 2.53
N LEU A 96 -22.66 -1.20 3.66
CA LEU A 96 -22.18 0.16 3.85
C LEU A 96 -20.70 0.23 4.28
N TRP A 97 -20.10 -0.87 4.75
CA TRP A 97 -18.75 -0.88 5.35
C TRP A 97 -17.73 -1.68 4.55
N THR A 98 -18.09 -2.20 3.37
CA THR A 98 -17.22 -3.01 2.50
C THR A 98 -15.84 -2.42 2.22
N ARG A 99 -15.72 -1.08 2.19
CA ARG A 99 -14.47 -0.35 1.95
C ARG A 99 -14.24 0.72 3.00
N LEU A 100 -13.00 0.83 3.48
CA LEU A 100 -12.62 1.83 4.47
C LEU A 100 -11.17 2.28 4.31
N ASP A 101 -10.95 3.60 4.44
CA ASP A 101 -9.64 4.23 4.49
C ASP A 101 -9.43 4.92 5.84
N LEU A 102 -8.53 4.37 6.63
CA LEU A 102 -8.11 4.86 7.93
C LEU A 102 -6.61 5.15 7.96
N GLY A 103 -6.00 5.43 6.81
CA GLY A 103 -4.58 5.77 6.75
C GLY A 103 -4.24 7.01 7.62
N GLY A 104 -3.11 6.96 8.32
CA GLY A 104 -2.64 8.04 9.20
C GLY A 104 -3.48 8.27 10.46
N ARG A 105 -4.38 7.35 10.81
CA ARG A 105 -5.25 7.47 12.00
C ARG A 105 -4.66 6.73 13.21
N HIS A 106 -4.99 7.22 14.40
CA HIS A 106 -4.75 6.51 15.66
C HIS A 106 -5.99 5.72 16.05
N LEU A 107 -5.88 4.40 16.13
CA LEU A 107 -6.96 3.51 16.53
C LEU A 107 -6.71 3.03 17.95
N ARG A 108 -7.67 3.31 18.83
CA ARG A 108 -7.69 2.76 20.19
C ARG A 108 -7.83 1.23 20.18
N ALA A 109 -7.47 0.61 21.30
CA ALA A 109 -7.71 -0.80 21.55
C ALA A 109 -9.15 -1.21 21.23
N GLY A 110 -9.33 -2.37 20.59
CA GLY A 110 -10.63 -2.93 20.19
C GLY A 110 -11.37 -2.14 19.08
N ALA A 111 -10.85 -1.00 18.61
CA ALA A 111 -11.50 -0.27 17.51
C ALA A 111 -11.47 -1.08 16.21
N LEU A 112 -10.37 -1.78 15.94
CA LEU A 112 -10.22 -2.56 14.73
C LEU A 112 -11.12 -3.79 14.73
N GLU A 113 -11.31 -4.48 15.86
CA GLU A 113 -12.35 -5.50 16.01
C GLU A 113 -13.73 -4.99 15.57
N ASN A 114 -14.18 -3.86 16.13
CA ASN A 114 -15.47 -3.24 15.80
C ASN A 114 -15.62 -2.85 14.32
N ILE A 115 -14.50 -2.62 13.63
CA ILE A 115 -14.47 -2.35 12.20
C ILE A 115 -14.59 -3.66 11.43
N LEU A 116 -13.78 -4.67 11.78
CA LEU A 116 -13.73 -5.95 11.07
C LEU A 116 -15.03 -6.74 11.20
N THR A 117 -15.73 -6.65 12.33
CA THR A 117 -17.04 -7.29 12.53
C THR A 117 -18.14 -6.72 11.63
N ARG A 118 -17.93 -5.56 11.00
CA ARG A 118 -18.84 -4.97 10.00
C ARG A 118 -18.64 -5.52 8.58
N GLY A 119 -17.79 -6.53 8.40
CA GLY A 119 -17.60 -7.17 7.11
C GLY A 119 -16.77 -6.36 6.09
N VAL A 120 -15.78 -5.59 6.56
CA VAL A 120 -14.87 -4.85 5.68
C VAL A 120 -14.10 -5.80 4.77
N VAL A 121 -14.06 -5.49 3.47
CA VAL A 121 -13.37 -6.26 2.43
C VAL A 121 -12.08 -5.57 1.98
N ILE A 122 -12.12 -4.24 1.86
CA ILE A 122 -10.99 -3.39 1.44
C ILE A 122 -10.66 -2.43 2.57
N LEU A 123 -9.49 -2.60 3.19
CA LEU A 123 -9.06 -1.77 4.31
C LEU A 123 -7.68 -1.19 4.07
N ARG A 124 -7.63 0.14 4.07
CA ARG A 124 -6.37 0.89 4.09
C ARG A 124 -6.09 1.41 5.49
N LEU A 125 -4.94 1.03 6.03
CA LEU A 125 -4.39 1.43 7.32
C LEU A 125 -2.95 1.95 7.18
N ALA A 126 -2.53 2.35 5.98
CA ALA A 126 -1.19 2.87 5.75
C ALA A 126 -0.87 4.04 6.69
N GLN A 127 0.27 4.00 7.37
CA GLN A 127 0.72 5.00 8.36
C GLN A 127 -0.21 5.15 9.57
N ALA A 128 -1.16 4.25 9.80
CA ALA A 128 -1.99 4.27 10.99
C ALA A 128 -1.21 3.78 12.23
N GLU A 129 -1.69 4.13 13.42
CA GLU A 129 -1.23 3.57 14.69
C GLU A 129 -2.32 2.68 15.28
N LEU A 130 -1.98 1.43 15.56
CA LEU A 130 -2.88 0.42 16.09
C LEU A 130 -2.50 0.08 17.53
N ASN A 131 -3.30 0.54 18.48
CA ASN A 131 -3.08 0.22 19.88
C ASN A 131 -3.50 -1.21 20.19
N HIS A 132 -2.70 -1.88 21.01
CA HIS A 132 -3.01 -3.22 21.50
C HIS A 132 -4.14 -3.17 22.55
N PRO A 133 -5.04 -4.16 22.59
CA PRO A 133 -5.21 -5.26 21.62
C PRO A 133 -6.06 -4.89 20.40
N ILE A 134 -5.86 -5.62 19.30
CA ILE A 134 -6.70 -5.53 18.08
C ILE A 134 -8.11 -6.09 18.32
N PHE A 135 -8.15 -7.25 18.98
CA PHE A 135 -9.34 -7.97 19.41
C PHE A 135 -9.30 -8.14 20.92
N ASP A 136 -10.42 -7.90 21.57
CA ASP A 136 -10.57 -8.16 23.00
C ASP A 136 -10.45 -9.68 23.26
N SER A 137 -9.89 -10.06 24.42
CA SER A 137 -9.82 -11.46 24.81
C SER A 137 -11.21 -12.07 24.94
N ASP A 138 -12.16 -11.33 25.50
CA ASP A 138 -13.53 -11.80 25.71
C ASP A 138 -14.23 -12.02 24.37
N PHE A 139 -13.96 -11.15 23.38
CA PHE A 139 -14.44 -11.33 22.02
C PHE A 139 -13.87 -12.60 21.38
N LEU A 140 -12.56 -12.85 21.50
CA LEU A 140 -11.95 -14.05 20.93
C LEU A 140 -12.41 -15.35 21.63
N HIS A 141 -12.78 -15.27 22.91
CA HIS A 141 -13.39 -16.39 23.63
C HIS A 141 -14.83 -16.66 23.21
N ALA A 142 -15.62 -15.60 23.01
CA ALA A 142 -17.00 -15.70 22.55
C ALA A 142 -17.10 -16.12 21.07
N GLU A 143 -16.22 -15.60 20.22
CA GLU A 143 -16.20 -15.79 18.77
C GLU A 143 -14.88 -16.44 18.30
N PRO A 144 -14.56 -17.66 18.74
CA PRO A 144 -13.27 -18.29 18.45
C PRO A 144 -13.06 -18.62 16.97
N LYS A 145 -14.16 -18.71 16.21
CA LYS A 145 -14.19 -18.98 14.77
C LYS A 145 -14.35 -17.71 13.93
N PHE A 146 -14.26 -16.53 14.54
CA PHE A 146 -14.37 -15.28 13.78
C PHE A 146 -13.31 -15.26 12.67
N GLU A 147 -13.76 -15.00 11.46
CA GLU A 147 -12.89 -14.75 10.32
C GLU A 147 -13.31 -13.44 9.65
N SER A 148 -12.32 -12.60 9.38
CA SER A 148 -12.50 -11.34 8.66
C SER A 148 -12.79 -11.61 7.18
N LYS A 149 -13.67 -10.78 6.61
CA LYS A 149 -13.97 -10.73 5.16
C LYS A 149 -12.90 -9.98 4.35
N LEU A 150 -11.80 -9.55 4.97
CA LEU A 150 -10.74 -8.80 4.31
C LEU A 150 -10.14 -9.57 3.14
N GLN A 151 -10.12 -8.91 1.98
CA GLN A 151 -9.45 -9.38 0.77
C GLN A 151 -8.28 -8.46 0.37
N TYR A 152 -8.36 -7.17 0.68
CA TYR A 152 -7.36 -6.17 0.33
C TYR A 152 -6.96 -5.39 1.57
N LEU A 153 -5.72 -5.57 2.03
CA LEU A 153 -5.24 -5.00 3.29
C LEU A 153 -3.91 -4.27 3.09
N ASP A 154 -3.96 -2.94 3.16
CA ASP A 154 -2.77 -2.09 3.12
C ASP A 154 -2.40 -1.66 4.55
N LEU A 155 -1.34 -2.26 5.09
CA LEU A 155 -0.73 -1.96 6.38
C LEU A 155 0.65 -1.28 6.23
N SER A 156 0.92 -0.67 5.07
CA SER A 156 2.21 -0.03 4.80
C SER A 156 2.54 1.02 5.86
N MET A 157 3.72 0.93 6.47
CA MET A 157 4.21 1.86 7.49
C MET A 157 3.30 1.97 8.73
N VAL A 158 2.49 0.95 9.01
CA VAL A 158 1.64 0.94 10.20
C VAL A 158 2.49 0.79 11.47
N SER A 159 2.15 1.53 12.53
CA SER A 159 2.68 1.29 13.87
C SER A 159 1.80 0.27 14.58
N VAL A 160 2.32 -0.94 14.80
CA VAL A 160 1.60 -2.05 15.44
C VAL A 160 2.59 -2.98 16.13
N THR A 161 2.21 -3.55 17.27
CA THR A 161 3.04 -4.57 17.94
C THR A 161 2.98 -5.91 17.18
N LYS A 162 4.08 -6.69 17.17
CA LYS A 162 4.10 -8.01 16.50
C LYS A 162 2.98 -8.96 16.97
N PRO A 163 2.65 -9.06 18.28
CA PRO A 163 1.51 -9.86 18.73
C PRO A 163 0.18 -9.39 18.15
N SER A 164 -0.05 -8.07 18.10
CA SER A 164 -1.26 -7.48 17.50
C SER A 164 -1.37 -7.77 16.00
N LEU A 165 -0.26 -7.66 15.27
CA LEU A 165 -0.21 -7.96 13.84
C LEU A 165 -0.47 -9.44 13.56
N LYS A 166 0.16 -10.35 14.32
CA LYS A 166 -0.13 -11.79 14.26
C LYS A 166 -1.61 -12.05 14.54
N MET A 167 -2.17 -11.44 15.59
CA MET A 167 -3.57 -11.62 15.97
C MET A 167 -4.52 -11.17 14.85
N LEU A 168 -4.26 -10.03 14.23
CA LEU A 168 -4.99 -9.54 13.06
C LEU A 168 -4.92 -10.54 11.89
N LEU A 169 -3.71 -10.92 11.48
CA LEU A 169 -3.51 -11.80 10.33
C LEU A 169 -4.04 -13.22 10.60
N SER A 170 -4.10 -13.66 11.86
CA SER A 170 -4.69 -14.94 12.25
C SER A 170 -6.20 -15.06 11.99
N ARG A 171 -6.86 -13.92 11.75
CA ARG A 171 -8.29 -13.82 11.40
C ARG A 171 -8.50 -13.48 9.93
N CYS A 172 -7.44 -13.37 9.13
CA CYS A 172 -7.51 -13.04 7.70
C CYS A 172 -7.16 -14.27 6.87
N ARG A 173 -8.16 -14.90 6.24
CA ARG A 173 -8.01 -16.12 5.39
C ARG A 173 -8.49 -15.93 3.95
N GLN A 174 -9.00 -14.76 3.63
CA GLN A 174 -9.54 -14.41 2.31
C GLN A 174 -8.66 -13.38 1.59
N LEU A 175 -7.44 -13.10 2.08
CA LEU A 175 -6.59 -12.07 1.50
C LEU A 175 -6.20 -12.43 0.07
N LYS A 176 -6.40 -11.47 -0.83
CA LYS A 176 -5.92 -11.45 -2.22
C LYS A 176 -4.71 -10.54 -2.36
N LYS A 177 -4.69 -9.40 -1.67
CA LYS A 177 -3.56 -8.46 -1.73
C LYS A 177 -3.23 -7.92 -0.34
N LEU A 178 -1.95 -8.03 0.03
CA LEU A 178 -1.44 -7.62 1.33
C LEU A 178 -0.19 -6.76 1.14
N SER A 179 -0.12 -5.66 1.88
CA SER A 179 1.12 -4.91 2.03
C SER A 179 1.44 -4.68 3.49
N LEU A 180 2.69 -4.98 3.84
CA LEU A 180 3.32 -4.74 5.14
C LEU A 180 4.59 -3.89 4.95
N GLU A 181 4.62 -3.05 3.92
CA GLU A 181 5.82 -2.27 3.60
C GLU A 181 6.33 -1.52 4.83
N HIS A 182 7.62 -1.65 5.14
CA HIS A 182 8.24 -0.99 6.29
C HIS A 182 7.59 -1.34 7.65
N VAL A 183 7.12 -2.58 7.80
CA VAL A 183 6.60 -3.13 9.07
C VAL A 183 7.55 -4.20 9.61
N PRO A 184 7.95 -4.15 10.89
CA PRO A 184 8.73 -5.22 11.52
C PRO A 184 7.93 -6.51 11.66
N ILE A 185 8.44 -7.61 11.13
CA ILE A 185 7.79 -8.93 11.18
C ILE A 185 8.66 -9.96 11.89
N ASN A 186 8.14 -11.17 12.04
CA ASN A 186 8.83 -12.35 12.54
C ASN A 186 8.20 -13.59 11.92
N ASP A 187 8.73 -14.75 12.29
CA ASP A 187 8.30 -16.04 11.77
C ASP A 187 6.84 -16.38 12.02
N GLU A 188 6.30 -16.02 13.19
CA GLU A 188 4.89 -16.25 13.49
C GLU A 188 3.98 -15.47 12.55
N ILE A 189 4.34 -14.22 12.24
CA ILE A 189 3.63 -13.38 11.27
C ILE A 189 3.75 -13.98 9.86
N CYS A 190 4.94 -14.41 9.45
CA CYS A 190 5.16 -15.07 8.17
C CYS A 190 4.30 -16.33 8.01
N ASN A 191 4.14 -17.12 9.08
CA ASN A 191 3.25 -18.29 9.10
C ASN A 191 1.79 -17.91 8.90
N GLU A 192 1.31 -16.80 9.47
CA GLU A 192 -0.06 -16.32 9.25
C GLU A 192 -0.27 -15.82 7.82
N ILE A 193 0.74 -15.16 7.22
CA ILE A 193 0.71 -14.76 5.81
C ILE A 193 0.63 -16.00 4.91
N ALA A 194 1.47 -17.01 5.15
CA ALA A 194 1.54 -18.24 4.35
C ALA A 194 0.24 -19.04 4.31
N LYS A 195 -0.67 -18.87 5.29
CA LYS A 195 -2.00 -19.50 5.30
C LYS A 195 -2.98 -18.93 4.26
N ASN A 196 -2.68 -17.80 3.64
CA ASN A 196 -3.52 -17.18 2.61
C ASN A 196 -3.15 -17.70 1.21
N THR A 197 -3.42 -18.97 0.92
CA THR A 197 -2.99 -19.63 -0.33
C THR A 197 -3.56 -19.01 -1.62
N ASN A 198 -4.61 -18.19 -1.52
CA ASN A 198 -5.20 -17.43 -2.61
C ASN A 198 -4.60 -16.02 -2.79
N LEU A 199 -3.52 -15.69 -2.09
CA LEU A 199 -2.87 -14.39 -2.21
C LEU A 199 -2.26 -14.19 -3.60
N GLU A 200 -2.64 -13.10 -4.26
CA GLU A 200 -2.26 -12.72 -5.62
C GLU A 200 -1.11 -11.69 -5.63
N ALA A 201 -1.09 -10.77 -4.66
CA ALA A 201 -0.05 -9.75 -4.55
C ALA A 201 0.43 -9.58 -3.10
N LEU A 202 1.75 -9.63 -2.92
CA LEU A 202 2.39 -9.47 -1.62
C LEU A 202 3.49 -8.40 -1.69
N ASN A 203 3.36 -7.36 -0.87
CA ASN A 203 4.38 -6.33 -0.71
C ASN A 203 4.95 -6.32 0.71
N LEU A 204 6.19 -6.82 0.82
CA LEU A 204 7.03 -6.85 2.02
C LEU A 204 8.22 -5.89 1.90
N ALA A 205 8.17 -4.91 1.00
CA ALA A 205 9.27 -3.96 0.81
C ALA A 205 9.69 -3.33 2.14
N MET A 206 11.00 -3.24 2.40
CA MET A 206 11.55 -2.66 3.64
C MET A 206 11.10 -3.33 4.95
N CYS A 207 10.45 -4.50 4.91
CA CYS A 207 10.24 -5.31 6.12
C CYS A 207 11.59 -5.74 6.71
N ILE A 208 11.63 -5.84 8.04
CA ILE A 208 12.74 -6.43 8.79
C ILE A 208 12.27 -7.70 9.51
N GLY A 209 13.18 -8.65 9.72
CA GLY A 209 12.87 -9.93 10.38
C GLY A 209 12.43 -11.05 9.44
N LEU A 210 12.85 -11.01 8.17
CA LEU A 210 12.66 -12.08 7.20
C LEU A 210 13.86 -13.03 7.20
N GLU A 211 13.66 -14.22 7.77
CA GLU A 211 14.64 -15.30 7.73
C GLU A 211 14.39 -16.26 6.56
N ALA A 212 15.42 -17.01 6.17
CA ALA A 212 15.37 -17.90 5.01
C ALA A 212 14.25 -18.94 5.10
N TRP A 213 14.04 -19.52 6.29
CA TRP A 213 12.98 -20.51 6.50
C TRP A 213 11.58 -19.91 6.31
N SER A 214 11.34 -18.71 6.87
CA SER A 214 10.08 -18.00 6.76
C SER A 214 9.78 -17.60 5.32
N VAL A 215 10.79 -17.10 4.60
CA VAL A 215 10.69 -16.80 3.17
C VAL A 215 10.35 -18.06 2.38
N ARG A 216 11.07 -19.16 2.61
CA ARG A 216 10.78 -20.46 1.99
C ARG A 216 9.34 -20.87 2.23
N LYS A 217 8.85 -20.80 3.47
CA LYS A 217 7.48 -21.18 3.83
C LYS A 217 6.43 -20.35 3.08
N ILE A 218 6.63 -19.03 3.00
CA ILE A 218 5.75 -18.14 2.23
C ILE A 218 5.76 -18.56 0.75
N MET A 219 6.94 -18.73 0.14
CA MET A 219 7.06 -19.07 -1.27
C MET A 219 6.46 -20.44 -1.62
N GLU A 220 6.65 -21.45 -0.77
CA GLU A 220 6.06 -22.78 -0.93
C GLU A 220 4.53 -22.76 -0.77
N SER A 221 3.97 -21.87 0.03
CA SER A 221 2.52 -21.84 0.32
C SER A 221 1.72 -20.97 -0.65
N LEU A 222 2.28 -19.83 -1.08
CA LEU A 222 1.57 -18.81 -1.86
C LEU A 222 1.67 -19.06 -3.38
N GLN A 223 1.09 -20.16 -3.85
CA GLN A 223 1.23 -20.59 -5.25
C GLN A 223 0.41 -19.78 -6.26
N ASN A 224 -0.53 -18.93 -5.80
CA ASN A 224 -1.34 -18.05 -6.63
C ASN A 224 -0.77 -16.63 -6.81
N LEU A 225 0.44 -16.36 -6.28
CA LEU A 225 1.07 -15.04 -6.43
C LEU A 225 1.35 -14.71 -7.90
N ASN A 226 0.90 -13.53 -8.34
CA ASN A 226 1.31 -12.94 -9.61
C ASN A 226 2.24 -11.73 -9.41
N SER A 227 2.29 -11.14 -8.21
CA SER A 227 3.12 -9.95 -7.94
C SER A 227 3.78 -10.05 -6.57
N LEU A 228 5.10 -10.00 -6.53
CA LEU A 228 5.89 -10.05 -5.29
C LEU A 228 6.85 -8.87 -5.21
N ASN A 229 6.77 -8.11 -4.13
CA ASN A 229 7.76 -7.11 -3.79
C ASN A 229 8.38 -7.46 -2.43
N ILE A 230 9.68 -7.78 -2.44
CA ILE A 230 10.48 -8.12 -1.26
C ILE A 230 11.74 -7.26 -1.21
N SER A 231 11.71 -6.10 -1.87
CA SER A 231 12.84 -5.18 -1.98
C SER A 231 13.27 -4.61 -0.63
N TRP A 232 14.56 -4.28 -0.48
CA TRP A 232 15.10 -3.59 0.68
C TRP A 232 14.87 -4.31 2.03
N THR A 233 14.73 -5.63 2.02
CA THR A 233 14.49 -6.45 3.22
C THR A 233 15.76 -7.04 3.83
N ASN A 234 16.94 -6.71 3.28
CA ASN A 234 18.25 -7.23 3.69
C ASN A 234 18.32 -8.76 3.77
N LEU A 235 17.71 -9.45 2.78
CA LEU A 235 17.72 -10.91 2.71
C LEU A 235 19.14 -11.48 2.68
N SER A 236 19.36 -12.56 3.46
CA SER A 236 20.54 -13.40 3.34
C SER A 236 20.59 -14.13 2.00
N VAL A 237 21.76 -14.68 1.64
CA VAL A 237 21.92 -15.50 0.42
C VAL A 237 20.97 -16.71 0.45
N ASP A 238 20.79 -17.36 1.60
CA ASP A 238 19.87 -18.49 1.75
C ASP A 238 18.40 -18.08 1.57
N ALA A 239 18.03 -16.89 2.03
CA ALA A 239 16.70 -16.35 1.83
C ALA A 239 16.45 -16.00 0.36
N VAL A 240 17.43 -15.38 -0.33
CA VAL A 240 17.38 -15.14 -1.79
C VAL A 240 17.25 -16.47 -2.55
N THR A 241 18.05 -17.47 -2.19
CA THR A 241 17.96 -18.82 -2.74
C THR A 241 16.57 -19.41 -2.54
N SER A 242 16.00 -19.25 -1.34
CA SER A 242 14.65 -19.71 -1.02
C SER A 242 13.58 -19.03 -1.88
N VAL A 243 13.72 -17.74 -2.19
CA VAL A 243 12.84 -17.05 -3.15
C VAL A 243 12.93 -17.69 -4.52
N VAL A 244 14.11 -17.67 -5.14
CA VAL A 244 14.27 -18.07 -6.56
C VAL A 244 14.06 -19.56 -6.80
N THR A 245 14.14 -20.40 -5.77
CA THR A 245 13.93 -21.86 -5.88
C THR A 245 12.52 -22.32 -5.52
N ASN A 246 11.69 -21.51 -4.85
CA ASN A 246 10.36 -21.95 -4.40
C ASN A 246 9.21 -21.06 -4.86
N VAL A 247 9.48 -19.87 -5.41
CA VAL A 247 8.43 -18.98 -5.90
C VAL A 247 7.59 -19.66 -7.00
N THR A 248 6.30 -19.30 -7.06
CA THR A 248 5.38 -19.88 -8.04
C THR A 248 5.84 -19.60 -9.48
N PRO A 249 5.73 -20.58 -10.40
CA PRO A 249 6.06 -20.36 -11.82
C PRO A 249 5.11 -19.36 -12.50
N ASN A 250 3.95 -19.06 -11.90
CA ASN A 250 2.95 -18.11 -12.41
C ASN A 250 3.26 -16.65 -12.07
N LEU A 251 4.41 -16.36 -11.44
CA LEU A 251 4.77 -15.01 -11.05
C LEU A 251 4.99 -14.13 -12.29
N LEU A 252 4.32 -12.97 -12.33
CA LEU A 252 4.38 -12.03 -13.45
C LEU A 252 5.23 -10.78 -13.14
N ARG A 253 5.28 -10.37 -11.86
CA ARG A 253 6.00 -9.16 -11.46
C ARG A 253 6.83 -9.41 -10.20
N LEU A 254 8.11 -9.11 -10.25
CA LEU A 254 9.05 -9.32 -9.16
C LEU A 254 9.88 -8.07 -8.88
N ASN A 255 9.93 -7.67 -7.62
CA ASN A 255 10.89 -6.67 -7.15
C ASN A 255 11.73 -7.25 -6.01
N MET A 256 13.03 -7.41 -6.28
CA MET A 256 14.07 -7.80 -5.31
C MET A 256 15.18 -6.74 -5.23
N ALA A 257 14.86 -5.48 -5.50
CA ALA A 257 15.81 -4.39 -5.39
C ALA A 257 16.45 -4.33 -4.00
N GLY A 258 17.72 -3.92 -3.93
CA GLY A 258 18.46 -3.79 -2.67
C GLY A 258 19.01 -5.12 -2.11
N CYS A 259 18.87 -6.26 -2.81
CA CYS A 259 19.59 -7.51 -2.50
C CYS A 259 21.09 -7.42 -2.89
N ARG A 260 21.76 -6.38 -2.35
CA ARG A 260 23.08 -5.87 -2.78
C ARG A 260 24.12 -6.95 -3.06
N LYS A 261 24.64 -7.58 -2.00
CA LYS A 261 25.69 -8.61 -2.09
C LYS A 261 25.13 -10.02 -1.87
N THR A 262 23.84 -10.21 -2.11
CA THR A 262 23.14 -11.48 -1.84
C THR A 262 22.44 -12.06 -3.06
N LEU A 263 22.09 -11.23 -4.06
CA LEU A 263 21.61 -11.69 -5.37
C LEU A 263 22.78 -11.79 -6.37
N TYR A 264 22.91 -12.95 -7.01
CA TYR A 264 23.98 -13.29 -7.96
C TYR A 264 23.36 -13.78 -9.27
N ASP A 265 24.14 -13.77 -10.34
CA ASP A 265 23.71 -14.24 -11.66
C ASP A 265 23.12 -15.67 -11.63
N SER A 266 23.66 -16.58 -10.81
CA SER A 266 23.14 -17.95 -10.65
C SER A 266 21.72 -18.00 -10.08
N HIS A 267 21.38 -17.06 -9.19
CA HIS A 267 20.01 -16.92 -8.67
C HIS A 267 19.06 -16.44 -9.77
N VAL A 268 19.48 -15.46 -10.59
CA VAL A 268 18.69 -14.98 -11.73
C VAL A 268 18.52 -16.09 -12.77
N ALA A 269 19.53 -16.92 -13.01
CA ALA A 269 19.43 -18.09 -13.89
C ALA A 269 18.41 -19.12 -13.37
N SER A 270 18.40 -19.37 -12.06
CA SER A 270 17.42 -20.25 -11.42
C SER A 270 16.00 -19.69 -11.55
N LEU A 271 15.85 -18.38 -11.36
CA LEU A 271 14.58 -17.68 -11.55
C LEU A 271 14.11 -17.75 -13.01
N ALA A 272 14.99 -17.56 -13.99
CA ALA A 272 14.67 -17.66 -15.42
C ALA A 272 14.15 -19.04 -15.82
N LYS A 273 14.67 -20.10 -15.21
CA LYS A 273 14.17 -21.47 -15.42
C LYS A 273 12.78 -21.67 -14.79
N ARG A 274 12.50 -21.00 -13.68
CA ARG A 274 11.28 -21.21 -12.88
C ARG A 274 10.11 -20.34 -13.31
N CYS A 275 10.34 -19.07 -13.62
CA CYS A 275 9.32 -18.07 -13.92
C CYS A 275 9.51 -17.50 -15.34
N PRO A 276 9.32 -18.30 -16.40
CA PRO A 276 9.56 -17.85 -17.79
C PRO A 276 8.57 -16.77 -18.26
N GLN A 277 7.46 -16.57 -17.55
CA GLN A 277 6.39 -15.62 -17.87
C GLN A 277 6.52 -14.26 -17.16
N LEU A 278 7.66 -13.97 -16.52
CA LEU A 278 7.88 -12.66 -15.88
C LEU A 278 7.78 -11.52 -16.90
N LEU A 279 6.98 -10.51 -16.55
CA LEU A 279 6.71 -9.29 -17.31
C LEU A 279 7.47 -8.09 -16.74
N GLU A 280 7.61 -8.00 -15.42
CA GLU A 280 8.28 -6.88 -14.72
C GLU A 280 9.32 -7.42 -13.74
N ILE A 281 10.57 -7.00 -13.89
CA ILE A 281 11.67 -7.33 -12.98
C ILE A 281 12.36 -6.04 -12.52
N ASP A 282 12.47 -5.87 -11.21
CA ASP A 282 13.29 -4.83 -10.60
C ASP A 282 14.38 -5.47 -9.72
N PHE A 283 15.63 -5.35 -10.20
CA PHE A 283 16.85 -5.74 -9.50
C PHE A 283 17.75 -4.53 -9.23
N SER A 284 17.17 -3.34 -9.08
CA SER A 284 17.95 -2.14 -8.74
C SER A 284 18.78 -2.36 -7.47
N ASP A 285 19.98 -1.78 -7.40
CA ASP A 285 20.90 -1.88 -6.27
C ASP A 285 21.37 -3.32 -5.94
N CYS A 286 21.20 -4.28 -6.84
CA CYS A 286 21.77 -5.63 -6.71
C CYS A 286 23.24 -5.63 -7.19
N THR A 287 24.10 -5.02 -6.38
CA THR A 287 25.52 -4.72 -6.71
C THR A 287 26.41 -5.92 -7.01
N ALA A 288 25.99 -7.15 -6.72
CA ALA A 288 26.73 -8.38 -7.03
C ALA A 288 26.38 -9.00 -8.39
N LEU A 289 25.40 -8.44 -9.12
CA LEU A 289 25.08 -8.85 -10.49
C LEU A 289 26.16 -8.36 -11.45
N THR A 290 26.61 -9.24 -12.35
CA THR A 290 27.67 -8.92 -13.33
C THR A 290 27.10 -8.78 -14.74
N GLY A 291 27.92 -8.40 -15.72
CA GLY A 291 27.50 -8.34 -17.13
C GLY A 291 26.86 -9.63 -17.66
N ASN A 292 27.21 -10.80 -17.11
CA ASN A 292 26.60 -12.07 -17.50
C ASN A 292 25.09 -12.16 -17.14
N VAL A 293 24.61 -11.35 -16.18
CA VAL A 293 23.18 -11.28 -15.87
C VAL A 293 22.35 -10.86 -17.08
N ILE A 294 22.87 -10.02 -17.97
CA ILE A 294 22.14 -9.55 -19.15
C ILE A 294 21.80 -10.73 -20.08
N ASN A 295 22.76 -11.63 -20.32
CA ASN A 295 22.56 -12.84 -21.12
C ASN A 295 21.49 -13.76 -20.51
N ILE A 296 21.37 -13.77 -19.18
CA ILE A 296 20.34 -14.53 -18.46
C ILE A 296 19.00 -13.82 -18.59
N ILE A 297 18.96 -12.49 -18.45
CA ILE A 297 17.75 -11.68 -18.58
C ILE A 297 17.13 -11.84 -19.98
N CYS A 298 17.94 -11.95 -21.03
CA CYS A 298 17.47 -12.22 -22.40
C CYS A 298 16.71 -13.57 -22.56
N ARG A 299 16.66 -14.42 -21.52
CA ARG A 299 15.87 -15.65 -21.49
C ARG A 299 14.41 -15.42 -21.08
N PHE A 300 14.08 -14.28 -20.45
CA PHE A 300 12.70 -13.91 -20.13
C PHE A 300 11.98 -13.34 -21.36
N LYS A 301 11.37 -14.21 -22.16
CA LYS A 301 10.80 -13.85 -23.48
C LYS A 301 9.54 -12.98 -23.42
N MET A 302 8.96 -12.82 -22.24
CA MET A 302 7.78 -12.00 -22.00
C MET A 302 8.10 -10.70 -21.25
N LEU A 303 9.37 -10.41 -21.00
CA LEU A 303 9.76 -9.27 -20.16
C LEU A 303 9.42 -7.94 -20.85
N GLU A 304 8.61 -7.12 -20.20
CA GLU A 304 8.16 -5.81 -20.68
C GLU A 304 8.86 -4.66 -19.94
N TYR A 305 9.20 -4.85 -18.68
CA TYR A 305 9.86 -3.84 -17.85
C TYR A 305 11.05 -4.46 -17.10
N LEU A 306 12.21 -3.81 -17.20
CA LEU A 306 13.43 -4.17 -16.50
C LEU A 306 14.02 -2.96 -15.78
N SER A 307 14.34 -3.11 -14.50
CA SER A 307 15.20 -2.16 -13.79
C SER A 307 16.49 -2.82 -13.27
N LEU A 308 17.62 -2.23 -13.64
CA LEU A 308 18.98 -2.58 -13.22
C LEU A 308 19.75 -1.35 -12.70
N SER A 309 19.01 -0.35 -12.23
CA SER A 309 19.58 0.88 -11.68
C SER A 309 20.58 0.59 -10.58
N ARG A 310 21.74 1.25 -10.58
CA ARG A 310 22.81 1.09 -9.58
C ARG A 310 23.41 -0.33 -9.45
N CYS A 311 23.35 -1.15 -10.50
CA CYS A 311 24.05 -2.44 -10.61
C CYS A 311 25.48 -2.26 -11.17
N TYR A 312 26.38 -1.66 -10.38
CA TYR A 312 27.68 -1.13 -10.81
C TYR A 312 28.67 -2.10 -11.48
N LEU A 313 28.48 -3.43 -11.37
CA LEU A 313 29.35 -4.43 -12.00
C LEU A 313 28.87 -4.85 -13.40
N ILE A 314 27.78 -4.27 -13.90
CA ILE A 314 27.32 -4.47 -15.28
C ILE A 314 28.03 -3.46 -16.18
N PRO A 315 28.87 -3.89 -17.13
CA PRO A 315 29.54 -2.98 -18.05
C PRO A 315 28.54 -2.36 -19.02
N ALA A 316 28.77 -1.10 -19.40
CA ALA A 316 27.90 -0.32 -20.28
C ALA A 316 27.57 -1.04 -21.61
N SER A 317 28.56 -1.72 -22.19
CA SER A 317 28.39 -2.45 -23.45
C SER A 317 27.42 -3.63 -23.34
N ALA A 318 27.26 -4.24 -22.16
CA ALA A 318 26.36 -5.39 -21.99
C ALA A 318 24.90 -5.00 -22.19
N TYR A 319 24.51 -3.75 -21.91
CA TYR A 319 23.12 -3.32 -22.10
C TYR A 319 22.66 -3.44 -23.55
N MET A 320 23.55 -3.33 -24.54
CA MET A 320 23.20 -3.46 -25.97
C MET A 320 22.55 -4.81 -26.30
N GLU A 321 22.89 -5.87 -25.56
CA GLU A 321 22.30 -7.20 -25.74
C GLU A 321 20.80 -7.26 -25.40
N LEU A 322 20.27 -6.28 -24.65
CA LEU A 322 18.85 -6.19 -24.33
C LEU A 322 17.98 -5.91 -25.55
N ASN A 323 18.56 -5.46 -26.68
CA ASN A 323 17.84 -5.34 -27.95
C ASN A 323 17.29 -6.69 -28.45
N ASN A 324 17.84 -7.81 -27.95
CA ASN A 324 17.37 -9.16 -28.26
C ASN A 324 16.06 -9.53 -27.53
N LEU A 325 15.53 -8.66 -26.67
CA LEU A 325 14.24 -8.85 -25.99
C LEU A 325 13.10 -8.21 -26.79
N PRO A 326 12.25 -9.01 -27.47
CA PRO A 326 11.25 -8.48 -28.40
C PRO A 326 10.09 -7.72 -27.71
N THR A 327 9.87 -7.97 -26.42
CA THR A 327 8.75 -7.42 -25.64
C THR A 327 9.17 -6.25 -24.73
N LEU A 328 10.47 -5.99 -24.61
CA LEU A 328 10.97 -5.01 -23.66
C LEU A 328 10.50 -3.62 -24.06
N THR A 329 9.73 -2.98 -23.19
CA THR A 329 9.11 -1.67 -23.42
C THR A 329 9.75 -0.59 -22.55
N TYR A 330 10.24 -0.96 -21.36
CA TYR A 330 10.86 -0.01 -20.42
C TYR A 330 12.14 -0.57 -19.81
N LEU A 331 13.16 0.29 -19.73
CA LEU A 331 14.45 -0.01 -19.13
C LEU A 331 14.88 1.11 -18.19
N ASP A 332 14.99 0.82 -16.90
CA ASP A 332 15.47 1.79 -15.90
C ASP A 332 16.88 1.38 -15.40
N ILE A 333 17.87 2.21 -15.73
CA ILE A 333 19.30 2.04 -15.43
C ILE A 333 19.89 3.33 -14.85
N PHE A 334 19.17 3.96 -13.93
CA PHE A 334 19.58 5.21 -13.30
C PHE A 334 20.98 5.08 -12.67
N GLY A 335 21.86 6.02 -13.01
CA GLY A 335 23.23 6.09 -12.49
C GLY A 335 24.20 5.06 -13.06
N MET A 336 23.84 4.36 -14.15
CA MET A 336 24.68 3.32 -14.74
C MET A 336 25.59 3.78 -15.87
N LEU A 337 25.18 4.80 -16.64
CA LEU A 337 25.87 5.26 -17.84
C LEU A 337 26.20 6.75 -17.76
N SER A 338 27.23 7.18 -18.51
CA SER A 338 27.47 8.60 -18.79
C SER A 338 26.41 9.16 -19.73
N GLU A 339 26.32 10.48 -19.86
CA GLU A 339 25.42 11.15 -20.83
C GLU A 339 25.62 10.61 -22.25
N THR A 340 26.87 10.53 -22.70
CA THR A 340 27.22 9.96 -24.02
C THR A 340 26.82 8.49 -24.18
N GLY A 341 26.93 7.69 -23.10
CA GLY A 341 26.50 6.29 -23.11
C GLY A 341 24.98 6.14 -23.16
N MET A 342 24.26 7.05 -22.49
CA MET A 342 22.80 7.13 -22.56
C MET A 342 22.32 7.50 -23.96
N GLU A 343 22.90 8.52 -24.59
CA GLU A 343 22.56 8.93 -25.96
C GLU A 343 22.73 7.78 -26.96
N LEU A 344 23.85 7.05 -26.86
CA LEU A 344 24.10 5.89 -27.73
C LEU A 344 23.06 4.77 -27.48
N LEU A 345 22.70 4.52 -26.22
CA LEU A 345 21.70 3.51 -25.87
C LEU A 345 20.32 3.88 -26.43
N GLU A 346 19.90 5.14 -26.26
CA GLU A 346 18.63 5.65 -26.77
C GLU A 346 18.54 5.58 -28.31
N GLN A 347 19.65 5.87 -29.02
CA GLN A 347 19.71 5.71 -30.48
C GLN A 347 19.54 4.25 -30.92
N ASN A 348 20.08 3.30 -30.15
CA ASN A 348 19.93 1.88 -30.45
C ASN A 348 18.56 1.33 -30.05
N PHE A 349 17.88 1.96 -29.07
CA PHE A 349 16.62 1.48 -28.49
C PHE A 349 15.44 2.44 -28.78
N PRO A 350 15.05 2.65 -30.06
CA PRO A 350 14.08 3.68 -30.43
C PRO A 350 12.67 3.45 -29.86
N ASN A 351 12.33 2.20 -29.49
CA ASN A 351 11.01 1.82 -29.00
C ASN A 351 10.99 1.51 -27.48
N ILE A 352 12.11 1.65 -26.78
CA ILE A 352 12.19 1.36 -25.34
C ILE A 352 12.21 2.68 -24.56
N GLY A 353 11.28 2.84 -23.63
CA GLY A 353 11.30 3.96 -22.69
C GLY A 353 12.42 3.78 -21.67
N ILE A 354 13.49 4.56 -21.79
CA ILE A 354 14.61 4.51 -20.85
C ILE A 354 14.42 5.51 -19.70
N ASN A 355 14.73 5.09 -18.47
CA ASN A 355 14.73 5.91 -17.25
C ASN A 355 13.42 6.69 -17.03
N LYS A 356 12.28 6.03 -17.24
CA LYS A 356 10.95 6.66 -17.14
C LYS A 356 10.37 6.58 -15.73
N PHE A 357 10.73 5.56 -14.94
CA PHE A 357 10.09 5.31 -13.66
C PHE A 357 11.10 5.24 -12.50
N ILE A 358 11.11 6.28 -11.66
CA ILE A 358 11.98 6.33 -10.47
C ILE A 358 11.51 5.35 -9.39
N HIS A 359 10.23 4.97 -9.41
CA HIS A 359 9.61 4.11 -8.41
C HIS A 359 8.94 2.91 -9.05
N SER A 360 9.29 1.71 -8.59
CA SER A 360 8.62 0.47 -8.97
C SER A 360 7.17 0.43 -8.46
N SER A 361 6.29 -0.13 -9.30
CA SER A 361 4.87 -0.31 -9.00
C SER A 361 4.52 -1.70 -8.44
N VAL A 362 5.47 -2.64 -8.50
CA VAL A 362 5.27 -4.06 -8.16
C VAL A 362 4.64 -4.22 -6.78
N ALA A 363 3.48 -4.88 -6.76
CA ALA A 363 2.66 -5.21 -5.59
C ALA A 363 2.25 -4.02 -4.68
N ARG A 364 2.63 -2.78 -4.99
CA ARG A 364 2.35 -1.61 -4.15
C ARG A 364 0.84 -1.31 -4.11
N PRO A 365 0.25 -1.04 -2.93
CA PRO A 365 -1.16 -0.67 -2.83
C PRO A 365 -1.49 0.57 -3.64
N THR A 366 -0.68 1.61 -3.56
CA THR A 366 -0.93 2.87 -4.27
C THR A 366 0.19 3.17 -5.25
N VAL A 367 -0.17 3.54 -6.48
CA VAL A 367 0.77 3.94 -7.54
C VAL A 367 0.41 5.34 -8.03
N GLY A 368 1.44 6.18 -8.22
CA GLY A 368 1.27 7.57 -8.66
C GLY A 368 0.55 8.49 -7.65
N THR A 369 -0.11 9.53 -8.15
CA THR A 369 -0.80 10.56 -7.33
C THR A 369 -2.16 10.10 -6.77
N ARG A 370 -2.65 8.91 -7.16
CA ARG A 370 -3.96 8.39 -6.76
C ARG A 370 -3.95 7.88 -5.32
N ARG A 371 -4.13 8.79 -4.36
CA ARG A 371 -4.18 8.47 -2.92
C ARG A 371 -5.53 7.90 -2.44
N THR A 372 -6.54 7.79 -3.31
CA THR A 372 -7.92 7.40 -2.93
C THR A 372 -8.27 5.93 -3.22
N SER A 373 -7.30 5.14 -3.70
CA SER A 373 -7.51 3.74 -4.07
C SER A 373 -6.32 2.88 -3.67
N VAL A 374 -6.56 1.59 -3.41
CA VAL A 374 -5.52 0.56 -3.23
C VAL A 374 -5.71 -0.53 -4.27
N TRP A 375 -4.65 -0.90 -4.99
CA TRP A 375 -4.64 -1.83 -6.11
C TRP A 375 -5.74 -1.56 -7.15
N GLY A 376 -5.99 -0.28 -7.43
CA GLY A 376 -7.03 0.18 -8.35
C GLY A 376 -8.46 0.21 -7.77
N LEU A 377 -8.66 -0.24 -6.54
CA LEU A 377 -9.96 -0.27 -5.87
C LEU A 377 -10.14 0.95 -4.98
N ARG A 378 -11.26 1.66 -5.13
CA ARG A 378 -11.58 2.82 -4.29
C ARG A 378 -11.71 2.41 -2.82
N THR A 379 -11.08 3.17 -1.93
CA THR A 379 -11.14 2.95 -0.47
C THR A 379 -11.93 4.02 0.26
N ARG A 380 -12.12 5.18 -0.37
CA ARG A 380 -12.97 6.27 0.13
C ARG A 380 -14.34 6.21 -0.53
N ASP A 381 -15.32 6.77 0.18
CA ASP A 381 -16.69 6.95 -0.33
C ASP A 381 -16.72 7.89 -1.54
#